data_AF-Q8T3H4-F1
#
_entry.id   AF-Q8T3H4-F1
#
_cell.length_a   1.000
_cell.length_b   1.000
_cell.length_c   1.000
_cell.angle_alpha   90.00
_cell.angle_beta   90.00
_cell.angle_gamma   90.00
#
_symmetry.space_group_name_H-M   'P 1'
#
loop_
_entity.id
_entity.type
_entity.pdbx_description
1 polymer ?
#
loop_
_entity_poly.entity_id
_entity_poly.type
_entity_poly.pdbx_seq_one_letter_code
_entity_poly.pdbx_strand_id
1 'polypeptide(L)'
;MELRELRGGNGGSVGGIGAATTGTPGVSVNGAPSPELGGICIGGAAGGQRMPTRADIFMEQLNATNAKKVALLLVLGFIVYHGLLNWKYGSDSCQWLLSKGRFKGDNEWQPYGCMVHKYSLTDTRRCLRYLAFFDNKNNFVFIGDESIRLLYERFVEQLRLPLAADEMADEEDNNASVTDGSARFEDKKLHMLAQYIRAEEVSPSLVEQLYRLESEKQLSSVYVVGFTYAGLLAGNTTDDVLRQYAANLTLLVAPFHRLVAQTSRVLWKLADRVDEEKLPAHWKLLQNEQIDRLNHVARGVFRYTEASVWESAWHIANGLLDNAIDGHQLCAHGQRLEVQLLWNMYCNDYMNYNDGTCCSSSEPYTTLQIVAYALFGVCMALVCGMCLRRWVLHLRGQTLYVPLQQQQSYDGGRAGGGSPSNALSALITDYGTPMVALSLLGLILAYFYLCDRTNFFMKENKYYSEFSFWKKKKKKKKKKKKKKKKKKK
;
A
#
# COMPACT_ATOMS: atom_id res chain seq x y z
N MET A 1 44.77 25.16 16.49
CA MET A 1 45.08 25.01 17.94
C MET A 1 45.67 23.64 18.14
N GLU A 2 46.99 23.62 18.34
CA GLU A 2 47.83 22.45 18.60
C GLU A 2 47.68 21.87 20.02
N LEU A 3 48.34 20.71 20.19
CA LEU A 3 48.87 20.02 21.39
C LEU A 3 48.12 18.71 21.73
N ARG A 4 48.69 17.55 21.37
CA ARG A 4 49.82 16.77 21.97
C ARG A 4 49.38 15.94 23.19
N GLU A 5 49.42 14.60 23.05
CA GLU A 5 50.37 13.67 23.73
C GLU A 5 49.91 13.28 25.15
N LEU A 6 50.10 12.08 25.73
CA LEU A 6 50.82 10.85 25.42
C LEU A 6 50.39 9.77 26.45
N ARG A 7 50.89 8.53 26.24
CA ARG A 7 51.01 7.37 27.17
C ARG A 7 49.81 6.41 27.19
N GLY A 8 49.89 5.14 26.79
CA GLY A 8 51.01 4.23 26.48
C GLY A 8 51.01 3.03 27.44
N GLY A 9 51.01 1.80 26.93
CA GLY A 9 51.63 0.64 27.62
C GLY A 9 50.77 -0.60 27.92
N ASN A 10 50.71 -1.53 26.95
CA ASN A 10 51.13 -2.96 27.01
C ASN A 10 50.71 -3.93 28.15
N GLY A 11 50.14 -5.09 27.77
CA GLY A 11 50.80 -6.41 27.96
C GLY A 11 50.26 -7.39 29.04
N GLY A 12 49.73 -8.55 28.57
CA GLY A 12 49.78 -9.92 29.19
C GLY A 12 49.20 -10.13 30.60
N SER A 13 48.89 -11.32 31.13
CA SER A 13 48.91 -12.73 30.72
C SER A 13 48.42 -13.56 31.95
N VAL A 14 47.69 -14.66 31.72
CA VAL A 14 47.68 -15.96 32.48
C VAL A 14 47.12 -16.10 33.92
N GLY A 15 46.30 -17.18 34.09
CA GLY A 15 46.23 -18.08 35.26
C GLY A 15 45.24 -17.69 36.36
N GLY A 16 44.45 -18.55 37.03
CA GLY A 16 44.33 -20.01 37.10
C GLY A 16 43.81 -20.41 38.50
N ILE A 17 42.77 -21.27 38.55
CA ILE A 17 42.51 -22.39 39.50
C ILE A 17 42.33 -22.15 41.03
N GLY A 18 41.29 -22.79 41.61
CA GLY A 18 41.23 -23.32 43.00
C GLY A 18 40.08 -22.74 43.85
N ALA A 19 38.97 -23.45 44.17
CA ALA A 19 38.81 -24.53 45.18
C ALA A 19 39.14 -24.04 46.62
N ALA A 20 38.42 -24.28 47.72
CA ALA A 20 37.29 -25.12 48.09
C ALA A 20 36.78 -24.69 49.50
N THR A 21 35.57 -25.16 49.90
CA THR A 21 35.16 -25.71 51.24
C THR A 21 35.58 -24.99 52.54
N THR A 22 34.84 -24.92 53.67
CA THR A 22 33.66 -25.57 54.29
C THR A 22 33.55 -24.95 55.69
N GLY A 23 32.37 -24.99 56.34
CA GLY A 23 32.32 -24.82 57.80
C GLY A 23 30.98 -24.40 58.41
N THR A 24 30.03 -25.34 58.49
CA THR A 24 29.03 -25.47 59.58
C THR A 24 29.71 -26.07 60.83
N PRO A 25 29.17 -26.05 62.09
CA PRO A 25 27.79 -26.38 62.54
C PRO A 25 27.29 -25.43 63.68
N GLY A 26 26.13 -25.53 64.35
CA GLY A 26 24.99 -26.46 64.48
C GLY A 26 23.90 -25.75 65.33
N VAL A 27 22.60 -26.11 65.20
CA VAL A 27 21.78 -26.90 66.18
C VAL A 27 21.42 -26.10 67.45
N SER A 28 20.21 -25.96 68.03
CA SER A 28 18.79 -26.36 67.86
C SER A 28 18.04 -25.73 69.08
N VAL A 29 16.72 -25.43 69.15
CA VAL A 29 15.63 -26.32 69.63
C VAL A 29 14.37 -25.46 69.92
N ASN A 30 13.24 -25.91 69.35
CA ASN A 30 11.83 -26.01 69.79
C ASN A 30 11.11 -24.98 70.70
N GLY A 31 9.83 -24.75 70.34
CA GLY A 31 8.72 -25.00 71.27
C GLY A 31 7.67 -23.89 71.43
N ALA A 32 6.55 -23.99 70.72
CA ALA A 32 5.26 -23.37 71.08
C ALA A 32 4.62 -24.15 72.27
N PRO A 33 3.63 -23.62 73.04
CA PRO A 33 2.29 -23.23 72.53
C PRO A 33 1.60 -22.04 73.26
N SER A 34 0.45 -21.61 72.70
CA SER A 34 -0.48 -20.59 73.25
C SER A 34 -1.27 -21.09 74.49
N PRO A 35 -1.88 -20.17 75.26
CA PRO A 35 -3.36 -20.13 75.26
C PRO A 35 -4.02 -18.73 75.44
N GLU A 36 -5.20 -18.63 74.81
CA GLU A 36 -6.49 -18.01 75.19
C GLU A 36 -6.70 -16.66 75.93
N LEU A 37 -7.72 -15.97 75.38
CA LEU A 37 -8.80 -15.13 75.95
C LEU A 37 -8.53 -13.73 76.56
N GLY A 38 -9.26 -12.75 76.01
CA GLY A 38 -9.53 -11.45 76.63
C GLY A 38 -10.13 -10.44 75.65
N GLY A 39 -11.45 -10.48 75.45
CA GLY A 39 -12.17 -9.47 74.68
C GLY A 39 -12.45 -8.21 75.50
N ILE A 40 -12.17 -7.03 74.93
CA ILE A 40 -12.78 -5.75 75.30
C ILE A 40 -12.99 -4.96 73.99
N CYS A 41 -14.25 -4.76 73.63
CA CYS A 41 -14.68 -3.76 72.65
C CYS A 41 -14.76 -2.41 73.36
N ILE A 42 -14.21 -1.31 72.81
CA ILE A 42 -14.84 0.03 72.65
C ILE A 42 -13.95 0.85 71.69
N GLY A 43 -14.54 1.46 70.66
CA GLY A 43 -13.95 2.64 70.00
C GLY A 43 -14.13 2.65 68.49
N GLY A 44 -15.35 2.95 68.03
CA GLY A 44 -15.62 3.20 66.62
C GLY A 44 -14.77 4.34 66.07
N ALA A 45 -14.01 4.06 65.01
CA ALA A 45 -13.44 5.07 64.14
C ALA A 45 -14.18 4.97 62.81
N ALA A 46 -14.88 6.05 62.47
CA ALA A 46 -15.62 6.25 61.24
C ALA A 46 -14.80 5.77 60.03
N GLY A 47 -15.30 4.75 59.34
CA GLY A 47 -14.87 4.42 57.99
C GLY A 47 -15.29 5.55 57.06
N GLY A 48 -14.43 6.57 56.93
CA GLY A 48 -14.55 7.55 55.88
C GLY A 48 -14.44 6.84 54.53
N GLN A 49 -15.60 6.56 53.91
CA GLN A 49 -15.63 6.17 52.50
C GLN A 49 -15.03 7.34 51.71
N ARG A 50 -13.80 7.12 51.23
CA ARG A 50 -13.14 8.03 50.30
C ARG A 50 -14.04 8.14 49.08
N MET A 51 -14.61 9.32 48.82
CA MET A 51 -15.37 9.54 47.59
C MET A 51 -14.48 9.20 46.39
N PRO A 52 -14.94 8.34 45.47
CA PRO A 52 -14.11 7.90 44.36
C PRO A 52 -13.72 9.13 43.53
N THR A 53 -12.41 9.31 43.36
CA THR A 53 -11.90 10.41 42.54
C THR A 53 -12.23 10.12 41.07
N ARG A 54 -12.21 11.14 40.21
CA ARG A 54 -12.40 10.94 38.75
C ARG A 54 -11.43 9.90 38.16
N ALA A 55 -10.25 9.74 38.77
CA ALA A 55 -9.28 8.73 38.39
C ALA A 55 -9.71 7.30 38.78
N ASP A 56 -10.39 7.13 39.92
CA ASP A 56 -10.90 5.83 40.37
C ASP A 56 -12.06 5.36 39.48
N ILE A 57 -12.98 6.27 39.14
CA ILE A 57 -14.08 6.02 38.19
C ILE A 57 -13.52 5.68 36.80
N PHE A 58 -12.46 6.36 36.35
CA PHE A 58 -11.80 6.03 35.08
C PHE A 58 -11.09 4.68 35.11
N MET A 59 -10.47 4.31 36.24
CA MET A 59 -9.84 2.99 36.40
C MET A 59 -10.86 1.85 36.42
N GLU A 60 -12.05 2.05 37.00
CA GLU A 60 -13.16 1.08 36.89
C GLU A 60 -13.68 0.94 35.45
N GLN A 61 -13.64 2.02 34.66
CA GLN A 61 -14.01 1.98 33.24
C GLN A 61 -12.97 1.28 32.36
N LEU A 62 -11.70 1.19 32.79
CA LEU A 62 -10.62 0.44 32.12
C LEU A 62 -10.71 -1.08 32.36
N ASN A 63 -11.90 -1.66 32.17
CA ASN A 63 -12.12 -3.09 32.26
C ASN A 63 -11.95 -3.76 30.87
N ALA A 64 -11.49 -5.01 30.85
CA ALA A 64 -11.39 -5.84 29.64
C ALA A 64 -12.69 -5.88 28.84
N THR A 65 -13.85 -5.86 29.51
CA THR A 65 -15.17 -5.84 28.85
C THR A 65 -15.41 -4.55 28.07
N ASN A 66 -15.02 -3.40 28.64
CA ASN A 66 -15.13 -2.10 27.95
C ASN A 66 -14.08 -1.96 26.86
N ALA A 67 -12.86 -2.46 27.09
CA ALA A 67 -11.82 -2.51 26.07
C ALA A 67 -12.25 -3.33 24.84
N LYS A 68 -12.95 -4.45 25.04
CA LYS A 68 -13.54 -5.24 23.93
C LYS A 68 -14.59 -4.46 23.15
N LYS A 69 -15.48 -3.73 23.83
CA LYS A 69 -16.48 -2.86 23.19
C LYS A 69 -15.84 -1.74 22.37
N VAL A 70 -14.82 -1.07 22.93
CA VAL A 70 -14.06 -0.03 22.24
C VAL A 70 -13.32 -0.62 21.04
N ALA A 71 -12.68 -1.78 21.18
CA ALA A 71 -12.01 -2.46 20.07
C ALA A 71 -13.00 -2.82 18.95
N LEU A 72 -14.18 -3.34 19.28
CA LEU A 72 -15.23 -3.65 18.31
C LEU A 72 -15.68 -2.39 17.54
N LEU A 73 -15.97 -1.29 18.25
CA LEU A 73 -16.35 -0.02 17.62
C LEU A 73 -15.24 0.52 16.72
N LEU A 74 -13.98 0.38 17.13
CA LEU A 74 -12.83 0.81 16.35
C LEU A 74 -12.71 -0.02 15.05
N VAL A 75 -12.85 -1.35 15.13
CA VAL A 75 -12.85 -2.21 13.94
C VAL A 75 -14.02 -1.87 13.01
N LEU A 76 -15.24 -1.69 13.52
CA LEU A 76 -16.40 -1.28 12.72
C LEU A 76 -16.17 0.09 12.06
N GLY A 77 -15.62 1.06 12.81
CA GLY A 77 -15.25 2.37 12.29
C GLY A 77 -14.24 2.29 11.15
N PHE A 78 -13.23 1.43 11.27
CA PHE A 78 -12.29 1.18 10.17
C PHE A 78 -12.97 0.52 8.97
N ILE A 79 -13.81 -0.51 9.18
CA ILE A 79 -14.53 -1.19 8.11
C ILE A 79 -15.37 -0.18 7.31
N VAL A 80 -16.15 0.66 8.00
CA VAL A 80 -16.96 1.70 7.35
C VAL A 80 -16.08 2.74 6.67
N TYR A 81 -15.02 3.21 7.33
CA TYR A 81 -14.11 4.21 6.77
C TYR A 81 -13.46 3.75 5.46
N HIS A 82 -12.82 2.58 5.41
CA HIS A 82 -12.28 2.13 4.12
C HIS A 82 -13.34 1.55 3.19
N GLY A 83 -14.50 1.13 3.68
CA GLY A 83 -15.65 0.82 2.81
C GLY A 83 -16.03 2.04 1.98
N LEU A 84 -16.18 3.20 2.64
CA LEU A 84 -16.41 4.49 1.98
C LEU A 84 -15.22 4.93 1.11
N LEU A 85 -13.99 4.65 1.54
CA LEU A 85 -12.79 4.97 0.77
C LEU A 85 -12.71 4.15 -0.52
N ASN A 86 -12.95 2.85 -0.46
CA ASN A 86 -12.99 1.97 -1.63
C ASN A 86 -14.17 2.32 -2.55
N TRP A 87 -15.32 2.70 -1.99
CA TRP A 87 -16.46 3.18 -2.78
C TRP A 87 -16.12 4.47 -3.54
N LYS A 88 -15.41 5.41 -2.90
CA LYS A 88 -15.11 6.73 -3.49
C LYS A 88 -13.89 6.73 -4.41
N TYR A 89 -12.84 5.99 -4.07
CA TYR A 89 -11.56 6.01 -4.78
C TYR A 89 -11.31 4.75 -5.62
N GLY A 90 -12.23 3.79 -5.61
CA GLY A 90 -12.08 2.53 -6.33
C GLY A 90 -11.05 1.59 -5.68
N SER A 91 -11.15 0.31 -6.02
CA SER A 91 -10.17 -0.72 -5.64
C SER A 91 -9.13 -0.98 -6.74
N ASP A 92 -9.07 -0.14 -7.78
CA ASP A 92 -8.21 -0.35 -8.93
C ASP A 92 -6.75 -0.03 -8.60
N SER A 93 -5.98 -1.08 -8.32
CA SER A 93 -4.54 -1.03 -8.06
C SER A 93 -3.74 -0.35 -9.18
N CYS A 94 -4.31 -0.25 -10.39
CA CYS A 94 -3.68 0.40 -11.51
C CYS A 94 -3.80 1.92 -11.49
N GLN A 95 -4.94 2.44 -11.07
CA GLN A 95 -5.09 3.87 -10.77
C GLN A 95 -4.15 4.31 -9.63
N TRP A 96 -3.92 3.46 -8.63
CA TRP A 96 -2.95 3.72 -7.56
C TRP A 96 -1.50 3.78 -8.07
N LEU A 97 -1.13 2.92 -9.02
CA LEU A 97 0.19 2.91 -9.64
C LEU A 97 0.53 4.25 -10.33
N LEU A 98 -0.44 4.79 -11.08
CA LEU A 98 -0.26 5.99 -11.90
C LEU A 98 -0.47 7.31 -11.13
N SER A 99 -0.96 7.26 -9.90
CA SER A 99 -1.34 8.46 -9.12
C SER A 99 -0.21 8.98 -8.24
N LYS A 100 -0.11 8.52 -6.99
CA LYS A 100 0.81 9.09 -5.98
C LYS A 100 1.69 8.04 -5.35
N GLY A 101 2.86 8.46 -4.88
CA GLY A 101 3.80 7.57 -4.19
C GLY A 101 4.84 8.33 -3.37
N ARG A 102 5.89 7.62 -2.96
CA ARG A 102 7.03 8.16 -2.23
C ARG A 102 8.31 7.41 -2.55
N PHE A 103 9.43 8.08 -2.34
CA PHE A 103 10.74 7.44 -2.30
C PHE A 103 10.93 6.66 -0.98
N LYS A 104 11.51 5.47 -1.10
CA LYS A 104 12.08 4.68 0.01
C LYS A 104 13.54 5.10 0.23
N GLY A 105 14.14 4.65 1.33
CA GLY A 105 15.49 5.06 1.73
C GLY A 105 16.61 4.73 0.73
N ASP A 106 16.36 3.83 -0.22
CA ASP A 106 17.31 3.41 -1.25
C ASP A 106 17.05 4.10 -2.60
N ASN A 107 16.42 5.28 -2.62
CA ASN A 107 15.99 6.02 -3.82
C ASN A 107 15.09 5.22 -4.77
N GLU A 108 14.36 4.25 -4.22
CA GLU A 108 13.35 3.48 -4.95
C GLU A 108 11.98 4.13 -4.80
N TRP A 109 11.29 4.33 -5.92
CA TRP A 109 9.94 4.85 -5.93
C TRP A 109 8.91 3.77 -5.59
N GLN A 110 7.90 4.13 -4.78
CA GLN A 110 6.80 3.23 -4.41
C GLN A 110 5.45 3.99 -4.44
N PRO A 111 4.48 3.60 -5.28
CA PRO A 111 3.11 4.10 -5.21
C PRO A 111 2.45 3.72 -3.88
N TYR A 112 1.48 4.53 -3.46
CA TYR A 112 0.65 4.22 -2.30
C TYR A 112 -0.39 3.16 -2.64
N GLY A 113 -0.70 2.28 -1.69
CA GLY A 113 -1.82 1.32 -1.82
C GLY A 113 -1.52 0.06 -2.63
N CYS A 114 -0.40 -0.03 -3.34
CA CYS A 114 0.05 -1.24 -4.02
C CYS A 114 1.59 -1.38 -3.97
N MET A 115 2.11 -2.57 -4.29
CA MET A 115 3.55 -2.89 -4.35
C MET A 115 3.98 -3.09 -5.81
N VAL A 116 5.12 -2.51 -6.18
CA VAL A 116 5.67 -2.56 -7.56
C VAL A 116 6.64 -3.73 -7.63
N HIS A 117 6.50 -4.57 -8.65
CA HIS A 117 7.47 -5.61 -9.00
C HIS A 117 8.64 -5.00 -9.78
N LYS A 118 9.86 -5.47 -9.55
CA LYS A 118 11.02 -5.04 -10.31
C LYS A 118 11.22 -5.93 -11.53
N TYR A 119 10.83 -5.45 -12.69
CA TYR A 119 11.01 -6.14 -13.95
C TYR A 119 12.49 -6.17 -14.36
N SER A 120 13.06 -7.36 -14.42
CA SER A 120 14.31 -7.62 -15.12
C SER A 120 14.07 -7.75 -16.64
N LEU A 121 15.14 -7.72 -17.43
CA LEU A 121 15.09 -8.01 -18.88
C LEU A 121 14.41 -9.36 -19.15
N THR A 122 14.71 -10.38 -18.34
CA THR A 122 14.12 -11.72 -18.50
C THR A 122 12.63 -11.73 -18.17
N ASP A 123 12.22 -11.00 -17.14
CA ASP A 123 10.80 -10.85 -16.76
C ASP A 123 10.00 -10.13 -17.84
N THR A 124 10.51 -9.00 -18.34
CA THR A 124 9.88 -8.23 -19.42
C THR A 124 9.71 -9.09 -20.67
N ARG A 125 10.78 -9.76 -21.13
CA ARG A 125 10.71 -10.63 -22.32
C ARG A 125 9.79 -11.84 -22.08
N ARG A 126 9.72 -12.38 -20.85
CA ARG A 126 8.81 -13.49 -20.51
C ARG A 126 7.35 -13.04 -20.61
N CYS A 127 7.01 -11.88 -20.07
CA CYS A 127 5.67 -11.30 -20.21
C CYS A 127 5.29 -11.11 -21.68
N LEU A 128 6.15 -10.48 -22.48
CA LEU A 128 5.87 -10.22 -23.90
C LEU A 128 5.71 -11.50 -24.71
N ARG A 129 6.54 -12.52 -24.46
CA ARG A 129 6.38 -13.85 -25.08
C ARG A 129 5.06 -14.51 -24.69
N TYR A 130 4.68 -14.41 -23.41
CA TYR A 130 3.41 -14.96 -22.94
C TYR A 130 2.23 -14.31 -23.68
N LEU A 131 2.25 -12.98 -23.83
CA LEU A 131 1.22 -12.26 -24.56
C LEU A 131 1.22 -12.60 -26.06
N ALA A 132 2.39 -12.67 -26.69
CA ALA A 132 2.53 -13.06 -28.09
C ALA A 132 2.02 -14.48 -28.36
N PHE A 133 2.16 -15.41 -27.41
CA PHE A 133 1.63 -16.77 -27.52
C PHE A 133 0.10 -16.81 -27.60
N PHE A 134 -0.59 -15.87 -26.96
CA PHE A 134 -2.05 -15.71 -27.06
C PHE A 134 -2.48 -14.78 -28.21
N ASP A 135 -1.61 -14.62 -29.22
CA ASP A 135 -1.82 -13.79 -30.42
C ASP A 135 -2.09 -12.29 -30.11
N ASN A 136 -1.66 -11.81 -28.94
CA ASN A 136 -1.68 -10.38 -28.64
C ASN A 136 -0.49 -9.69 -29.30
N LYS A 137 -0.76 -8.58 -29.98
CA LYS A 137 0.29 -7.69 -30.52
C LYS A 137 0.68 -6.71 -29.44
N ASN A 138 1.94 -6.76 -29.01
CA ASN A 138 2.46 -5.83 -28.02
C ASN A 138 2.82 -4.51 -28.72
N ASN A 139 1.98 -3.48 -28.59
CA ASN A 139 2.19 -2.21 -29.29
C ASN A 139 2.29 -1.04 -28.31
N PHE A 140 3.38 -0.28 -28.39
CA PHE A 140 3.64 0.92 -27.59
C PHE A 140 3.91 2.11 -28.50
N VAL A 141 3.20 3.21 -28.27
CA VAL A 141 3.31 4.43 -29.07
C VAL A 141 3.63 5.59 -28.14
N PHE A 142 4.82 6.15 -28.29
CA PHE A 142 5.31 7.30 -27.54
C PHE A 142 5.15 8.56 -28.41
N ILE A 143 4.41 9.55 -27.94
CA ILE A 143 4.12 10.77 -28.68
C ILE A 143 4.48 11.97 -27.82
N GLY A 144 5.45 12.77 -28.25
CA GLY A 144 5.86 13.91 -27.44
C GLY A 144 7.14 14.59 -27.83
N ASP A 145 7.63 15.37 -26.86
CA ASP A 145 8.88 16.12 -26.94
C ASP A 145 10.08 15.25 -26.55
N GLU A 146 11.21 15.92 -26.30
CA GLU A 146 12.46 15.29 -25.89
C GLU A 146 12.33 14.43 -24.62
N SER A 147 11.47 14.79 -23.66
CA SER A 147 11.26 14.02 -22.42
C SER A 147 10.68 12.65 -22.75
N ILE A 148 9.68 12.59 -23.64
CA ILE A 148 9.09 11.34 -24.12
C ILE A 148 10.06 10.56 -25.00
N ARG A 149 10.88 11.23 -25.82
CA ARG A 149 11.93 10.59 -26.62
C ARG A 149 12.90 9.81 -25.76
N LEU A 150 13.38 10.40 -24.67
CA LEU A 150 14.30 9.77 -23.73
C LEU A 150 13.65 8.60 -22.99
N LEU A 151 12.37 8.72 -22.63
CA LEU A 151 11.61 7.61 -22.06
C LEU A 151 11.51 6.42 -23.04
N TYR A 152 11.23 6.69 -24.31
CA TYR A 152 11.22 5.69 -25.38
C TYR A 152 12.59 4.99 -25.52
N GLU A 153 13.68 5.76 -25.54
CA GLU A 153 15.03 5.19 -25.65
C GLU A 153 15.34 4.23 -24.49
N ARG A 154 15.02 4.61 -23.26
CA ARG A 154 15.19 3.73 -22.09
C ARG A 154 14.26 2.52 -22.11
N PHE A 155 13.05 2.70 -22.62
CA PHE A 155 12.10 1.59 -22.79
C PHE A 155 12.65 0.54 -23.77
N VAL A 156 13.21 0.99 -24.90
CA VAL A 156 13.85 0.09 -25.89
C VAL A 156 15.14 -0.52 -25.35
N GLU A 157 15.95 0.23 -24.61
CA GLU A 157 17.16 -0.28 -23.95
C GLU A 157 16.85 -1.48 -23.03
N GLN A 158 15.74 -1.44 -22.28
CA GLN A 158 15.28 -2.53 -21.42
C GLN A 158 14.85 -3.78 -22.21
N LEU A 159 14.58 -3.67 -23.51
CA LEU A 159 14.18 -4.80 -24.37
C LEU A 159 15.33 -5.43 -25.15
N ARG A 160 16.39 -4.66 -25.40
CA ARG A 160 17.57 -5.10 -26.12
C ARG A 160 18.35 -6.11 -25.28
N LEU A 161 18.66 -7.25 -25.88
CA LEU A 161 19.59 -8.22 -25.29
C LEU A 161 20.99 -7.58 -25.33
N PRO A 162 21.78 -7.64 -24.23
CA PRO A 162 23.19 -7.33 -24.31
C PRO A 162 23.82 -8.38 -25.24
N LEU A 163 24.16 -7.95 -26.46
CA LEU A 163 24.81 -8.79 -27.44
C LEU A 163 26.12 -9.30 -26.82
N ALA A 164 26.28 -10.62 -26.71
CA ALA A 164 27.58 -11.21 -26.48
C ALA A 164 28.46 -10.84 -27.68
N ALA A 165 29.71 -10.46 -27.42
CA ALA A 165 30.63 -9.87 -28.40
C ALA A 165 31.01 -10.78 -29.60
N ASP A 166 30.36 -11.93 -29.79
CA ASP A 166 30.73 -12.95 -30.78
C ASP A 166 29.70 -13.17 -31.91
N GLU A 167 28.57 -12.44 -31.94
CA GLU A 167 27.58 -12.52 -33.04
C GLU A 167 27.53 -11.24 -33.91
N MET A 168 28.66 -10.55 -34.05
CA MET A 168 28.83 -9.46 -35.02
C MET A 168 29.16 -9.97 -36.42
N ALA A 169 28.35 -10.90 -36.95
CA ALA A 169 28.53 -11.36 -38.32
C ALA A 169 27.25 -11.61 -39.13
N ASP A 170 26.08 -11.96 -38.53
CA ASP A 170 24.94 -12.44 -39.36
C ASP A 170 23.51 -12.03 -38.93
N GLU A 171 23.30 -11.06 -38.02
CA GLU A 171 21.95 -10.48 -37.78
C GLU A 171 21.96 -8.94 -37.73
N GLU A 172 22.32 -8.33 -38.85
CA GLU A 172 22.16 -6.89 -39.11
C GLU A 172 20.71 -6.55 -39.55
N ASP A 173 19.68 -7.09 -38.86
CA ASP A 173 18.26 -6.85 -39.19
C ASP A 173 17.45 -6.25 -38.02
N ASN A 174 18.14 -5.70 -37.00
CA ASN A 174 17.49 -4.93 -35.93
C ASN A 174 17.23 -3.48 -36.39
N ASN A 175 16.26 -3.35 -37.30
CA ASN A 175 15.76 -2.14 -37.97
C ASN A 175 15.23 -1.04 -37.00
N ALA A 176 16.13 -0.40 -36.25
CA ALA A 176 15.85 0.93 -35.73
C ALA A 176 15.89 1.93 -36.89
N SER A 177 14.83 1.99 -37.69
CA SER A 177 14.68 3.01 -38.71
C SER A 177 14.43 4.35 -38.02
N VAL A 178 15.44 5.21 -38.04
CA VAL A 178 15.32 6.61 -37.62
C VAL A 178 15.03 7.41 -38.89
N THR A 179 13.79 7.84 -39.05
CA THR A 179 13.43 8.87 -40.03
C THR A 179 13.33 10.20 -39.30
N ASP A 180 13.55 11.31 -39.99
CA ASP A 180 13.50 12.64 -39.36
C ASP A 180 12.14 12.85 -38.66
N GLY A 181 12.15 12.85 -37.33
CA GLY A 181 10.96 12.99 -36.48
C GLY A 181 10.24 11.71 -36.03
N SER A 182 10.62 10.50 -36.48
CA SER A 182 10.04 9.25 -35.96
C SER A 182 11.05 8.10 -35.84
N ALA A 183 10.97 7.36 -34.73
CA ALA A 183 11.82 6.19 -34.48
C ALA A 183 10.95 4.96 -34.24
N ARG A 184 11.33 3.82 -34.81
CA ARG A 184 10.57 2.57 -34.69
C ARG A 184 11.49 1.44 -34.24
N PHE A 185 11.02 0.61 -33.32
CA PHE A 185 11.66 -0.61 -32.84
C PHE A 185 10.67 -1.77 -32.96
N GLU A 186 11.10 -2.85 -33.60
CA GLU A 186 10.27 -4.03 -33.84
C GLU A 186 11.04 -5.31 -33.48
N ASP A 187 10.48 -6.15 -32.59
CA ASP A 187 10.97 -7.50 -32.29
C ASP A 187 9.92 -8.51 -32.75
N LYS A 188 10.21 -9.13 -33.90
CA LYS A 188 9.35 -10.14 -34.55
C LYS A 188 9.12 -11.37 -33.65
N LYS A 189 10.07 -11.73 -32.77
CA LYS A 189 9.93 -12.91 -31.88
C LYS A 189 9.00 -12.62 -30.70
N LEU A 190 8.85 -11.34 -30.32
CA LEU A 190 8.00 -10.89 -29.22
C LEU A 190 6.67 -10.29 -29.68
N HIS A 191 6.42 -10.22 -31.01
CA HIS A 191 5.34 -9.43 -31.60
C HIS A 191 5.29 -8.02 -30.99
N MET A 192 6.47 -7.43 -30.76
CA MET A 192 6.63 -6.16 -30.04
C MET A 192 6.94 -5.05 -31.02
N LEU A 193 6.10 -4.02 -31.03
CA LEU A 193 6.28 -2.78 -31.77
C LEU A 193 6.33 -1.62 -30.78
N ALA A 194 7.44 -0.89 -30.75
CA ALA A 194 7.54 0.39 -30.06
C ALA A 194 7.84 1.48 -31.08
N GLN A 195 7.04 2.55 -31.09
CA GLN A 195 7.26 3.68 -31.99
C GLN A 195 7.28 4.99 -31.22
N TYR A 196 8.13 5.91 -31.64
CA TYR A 196 8.22 7.28 -31.19
C TYR A 196 7.81 8.23 -32.31
N ILE A 197 6.92 9.16 -31.99
CA ILE A 197 6.42 10.20 -32.87
C ILE A 197 6.70 11.54 -32.21
N ARG A 198 7.51 12.38 -32.85
CA ARG A 198 7.82 13.72 -32.33
C ARG A 198 6.61 14.64 -32.43
N ALA A 199 6.21 15.23 -31.31
CA ALA A 199 5.18 16.26 -31.23
C ALA A 199 5.46 17.21 -30.06
N GLU A 200 5.64 18.49 -30.34
CA GLU A 200 5.96 19.51 -29.31
C GLU A 200 4.72 20.25 -28.80
N GLU A 201 3.61 20.18 -29.55
CA GLU A 201 2.34 20.81 -29.20
C GLU A 201 1.14 20.07 -29.81
N VAL A 202 -0.07 20.39 -29.35
CA VAL A 202 -1.29 19.92 -30.03
C VAL A 202 -1.49 20.69 -31.32
N SER A 203 -1.08 20.06 -32.41
CA SER A 203 -1.28 20.57 -33.78
C SER A 203 -2.36 19.76 -34.51
N PRO A 204 -2.99 20.33 -35.56
CA PRO A 204 -3.89 19.57 -36.42
C PRO A 204 -3.25 18.31 -37.00
N SER A 205 -1.94 18.36 -37.31
CA SER A 205 -1.17 17.21 -37.77
C SER A 205 -1.09 16.09 -36.73
N LEU A 206 -0.95 16.42 -35.44
CA LEU A 206 -0.97 15.41 -34.37
C LEU A 206 -2.35 14.74 -34.28
N VAL A 207 -3.42 15.52 -34.39
CA VAL A 207 -4.79 15.00 -34.35
C VAL A 207 -5.05 14.05 -35.53
N GLU A 208 -4.61 14.43 -36.73
CA GLU A 208 -4.71 13.57 -37.92
C GLU A 208 -3.88 12.28 -37.76
N GLN A 209 -2.68 12.37 -37.18
CA GLN A 209 -1.88 11.19 -36.88
C GLN A 209 -2.58 10.25 -35.88
N LEU A 210 -3.24 10.77 -34.84
CA LEU A 210 -4.02 9.95 -33.91
C LEU A 210 -5.18 9.23 -34.60
N TYR A 211 -5.89 9.91 -35.53
CA TYR A 211 -6.93 9.26 -36.34
C TYR A 211 -6.36 8.19 -37.28
N ARG A 212 -5.16 8.41 -37.83
CA ARG A 212 -4.47 7.37 -38.62
C ARG A 212 -4.16 6.14 -37.76
N LEU A 213 -3.64 6.34 -36.56
CA LEU A 213 -3.35 5.26 -35.61
C LEU A 213 -4.61 4.51 -35.19
N GLU A 214 -5.73 5.21 -34.99
CA GLU A 214 -7.05 4.61 -34.77
C GLU A 214 -7.46 3.70 -35.95
N SER A 215 -7.19 4.12 -37.19
CA SER A 215 -7.55 3.38 -38.40
C SER A 215 -6.76 2.10 -38.62
N GLU A 216 -5.56 1.99 -38.03
CA GLU A 216 -4.71 0.80 -38.12
C GLU A 216 -5.29 -0.40 -37.34
N LYS A 217 -6.30 -0.18 -36.47
CA LYS A 217 -7.02 -1.21 -35.69
C LYS A 217 -6.09 -2.18 -34.95
N GLN A 218 -4.96 -1.68 -34.43
CA GLN A 218 -4.08 -2.48 -33.59
C GLN A 218 -4.75 -2.68 -32.23
N LEU A 219 -5.27 -3.87 -31.99
CA LEU A 219 -5.93 -4.25 -30.73
C LEU A 219 -4.91 -4.14 -29.58
N SER A 220 -5.26 -3.40 -28.52
CA SER A 220 -4.52 -3.30 -27.26
C SER A 220 -3.15 -2.58 -27.33
N SER A 221 -3.14 -1.34 -27.83
CA SER A 221 -1.93 -0.50 -27.83
C SER A 221 -1.83 0.37 -26.56
N VAL A 222 -0.61 0.67 -26.12
CA VAL A 222 -0.36 1.63 -25.03
C VAL A 222 0.20 2.92 -25.64
N TYR A 223 -0.56 4.00 -25.53
CA TYR A 223 -0.16 5.33 -25.97
C TYR A 223 0.35 6.14 -24.78
N VAL A 224 1.60 6.60 -24.84
CA VAL A 224 2.18 7.52 -23.87
C VAL A 224 2.34 8.87 -24.55
N VAL A 225 1.53 9.84 -24.16
CA VAL A 225 1.47 11.17 -24.77
C VAL A 225 1.87 12.23 -23.76
N GLY A 226 2.74 13.15 -24.14
CA GLY A 226 3.07 14.30 -23.30
C GLY A 226 4.09 15.22 -23.96
N PHE A 227 3.98 16.51 -23.70
CA PHE A 227 4.94 17.49 -24.18
C PHE A 227 4.91 18.74 -23.31
N THR A 228 6.06 19.39 -23.22
CA THR A 228 6.26 20.66 -22.55
C THR A 228 5.87 21.77 -23.49
N TYR A 229 4.89 22.59 -23.12
CA TYR A 229 4.39 23.68 -23.97
C TYR A 229 5.55 24.60 -24.40
N ALA A 230 5.84 24.68 -25.70
CA ALA A 230 7.00 25.40 -26.23
C ALA A 230 7.03 26.89 -25.84
N GLY A 231 5.85 27.53 -25.76
CA GLY A 231 5.71 28.92 -25.34
C GLY A 231 6.07 29.18 -23.86
N LEU A 232 6.26 28.13 -23.06
CA LEU A 232 6.65 28.24 -21.65
C LEU A 232 8.10 28.71 -21.49
N LEU A 233 8.96 28.41 -22.46
CA LEU A 233 10.37 28.80 -22.44
C LEU A 233 10.55 30.33 -22.46
N ALA A 234 9.57 31.06 -22.98
CA ALA A 234 9.56 32.53 -22.99
C ALA A 234 9.20 33.14 -21.62
N GLY A 235 8.81 32.32 -20.62
CA GLY A 235 8.51 32.77 -19.26
C GLY A 235 7.26 33.62 -19.10
N ASN A 236 6.37 33.67 -20.10
CA ASN A 236 5.16 34.47 -20.08
C ASN A 236 3.89 33.60 -20.16
N THR A 237 3.44 33.10 -19.00
CA THR A 237 2.22 32.27 -18.90
C THR A 237 1.04 33.10 -18.41
N THR A 238 0.42 33.85 -19.32
CA THR A 238 -0.83 34.57 -19.02
C THR A 238 -2.02 33.64 -18.95
N ASP A 239 -3.12 34.09 -18.35
CA ASP A 239 -4.37 33.32 -18.32
C ASP A 239 -4.90 32.99 -19.72
N ASP A 240 -4.64 33.85 -20.72
CA ASP A 240 -5.04 33.62 -22.10
C ASP A 240 -4.25 32.46 -22.73
N VAL A 241 -2.95 32.36 -22.45
CA VAL A 241 -2.12 31.21 -22.86
C VAL A 241 -2.64 29.93 -22.22
N LEU A 242 -3.02 29.96 -20.94
CA LEU A 242 -3.59 28.80 -20.25
C LEU A 242 -4.96 28.39 -20.84
N ARG A 243 -5.80 29.36 -21.23
CA ARG A 243 -7.08 29.09 -21.91
C ARG A 243 -6.86 28.49 -23.30
N GLN A 244 -5.90 29.00 -24.06
CA GLN A 244 -5.53 28.45 -25.36
C GLN A 244 -4.98 27.03 -25.22
N TYR A 245 -4.09 26.80 -24.25
CA TYR A 245 -3.58 25.47 -23.93
C TYR A 245 -4.71 24.51 -23.57
N ALA A 246 -5.68 24.93 -22.75
CA ALA A 246 -6.85 24.13 -22.42
C ALA A 246 -7.67 23.77 -23.68
N ALA A 247 -7.96 24.75 -24.54
CA ALA A 247 -8.69 24.54 -25.79
C ALA A 247 -7.94 23.64 -26.79
N ASN A 248 -6.61 23.69 -26.80
CA ASN A 248 -5.79 22.81 -27.60
C ASN A 248 -5.85 21.37 -27.07
N LEU A 249 -5.75 21.17 -25.75
CA LEU A 249 -5.88 19.85 -25.15
C LEU A 249 -7.27 19.23 -25.35
N THR A 250 -8.35 20.02 -25.40
CA THR A 250 -9.69 19.47 -25.66
C THR A 250 -9.81 18.83 -27.03
N LEU A 251 -8.98 19.21 -28.02
CA LEU A 251 -8.93 18.58 -29.34
C LEU A 251 -8.50 17.10 -29.26
N LEU A 252 -7.76 16.70 -28.22
CA LEU A 252 -7.30 15.33 -28.01
C LEU A 252 -8.36 14.42 -27.38
N VAL A 253 -9.42 14.99 -26.78
CA VAL A 253 -10.43 14.22 -26.02
C VAL A 253 -11.15 13.21 -26.92
N ALA A 254 -11.57 13.63 -28.10
CA ALA A 254 -12.28 12.74 -29.03
C ALA A 254 -11.37 11.62 -29.59
N PRO A 255 -10.15 11.90 -30.11
CA PRO A 255 -9.21 10.86 -30.48
C PRO A 255 -8.89 9.88 -29.35
N PHE A 256 -8.64 10.37 -28.13
CA PHE A 256 -8.32 9.51 -26.99
C PHE A 256 -9.47 8.57 -26.62
N HIS A 257 -10.70 9.07 -26.60
CA HIS A 257 -11.87 8.24 -26.34
C HIS A 257 -12.01 7.10 -27.35
N ARG A 258 -11.76 7.37 -28.64
CA ARG A 258 -11.83 6.34 -29.70
C ARG A 258 -10.74 5.29 -29.57
N LEU A 259 -9.51 5.71 -29.23
CA LEU A 259 -8.42 4.78 -28.98
C LEU A 259 -8.75 3.87 -27.78
N VAL A 260 -9.26 4.43 -26.68
CA VAL A 260 -9.64 3.64 -25.50
C VAL A 260 -10.80 2.70 -25.79
N ALA A 261 -11.77 3.11 -26.62
CA ALA A 261 -12.85 2.24 -27.08
C ALA A 261 -12.36 1.01 -27.88
N GLN A 262 -11.18 1.08 -28.49
CA GLN A 262 -10.50 -0.06 -29.14
C GLN A 262 -9.59 -0.86 -28.17
N THR A 263 -9.93 -0.88 -26.88
CA THR A 263 -9.18 -1.54 -25.79
C THR A 263 -7.75 -1.06 -25.60
N SER A 264 -7.38 0.09 -26.18
CA SER A 264 -6.08 0.70 -25.96
C SER A 264 -6.03 1.50 -24.65
N ARG A 265 -4.83 1.75 -24.14
CA ARG A 265 -4.62 2.59 -22.96
C ARG A 265 -3.91 3.87 -23.35
N VAL A 266 -4.45 5.02 -22.94
CA VAL A 266 -3.84 6.33 -23.19
C VAL A 266 -3.37 6.92 -21.87
N LEU A 267 -2.07 7.20 -21.78
CA LEU A 267 -1.42 7.86 -20.65
C LEU A 267 -1.02 9.28 -21.04
N TRP A 268 -1.46 10.27 -20.27
CA TRP A 268 -0.97 11.64 -20.38
C TRP A 268 0.15 11.89 -19.37
N LYS A 269 1.40 12.00 -19.84
CA LYS A 269 2.54 12.39 -19.00
C LYS A 269 2.52 13.89 -18.76
N LEU A 270 2.52 14.27 -17.49
CA LEU A 270 2.61 15.68 -17.08
C LEU A 270 4.01 16.23 -17.35
N ALA A 271 4.11 17.55 -17.54
CA ALA A 271 5.38 18.23 -17.73
C ALA A 271 6.22 18.16 -16.44
N ASP A 272 7.48 17.78 -16.57
CA ASP A 272 8.39 17.62 -15.43
C ASP A 272 8.80 18.99 -14.87
N ARG A 273 9.06 19.02 -13.56
CA ARG A 273 9.66 20.20 -12.92
C ARG A 273 11.14 20.29 -13.26
N VAL A 274 11.66 21.51 -13.20
CA VAL A 274 13.04 21.86 -13.53
C VAL A 274 13.80 22.41 -12.33
N ASP A 275 15.09 22.15 -12.26
CA ASP A 275 15.99 22.75 -11.28
C ASP A 275 16.39 24.14 -11.77
N GLU A 276 15.66 25.15 -11.27
CA GLU A 276 15.78 26.56 -11.68
C GLU A 276 17.22 27.12 -11.55
N GLU A 277 18.04 26.55 -10.66
CA GLU A 277 19.42 26.99 -10.45
C GLU A 277 20.38 26.43 -11.51
N LYS A 278 20.12 25.21 -12.01
CA LYS A 278 20.96 24.52 -12.99
C LYS A 278 20.54 24.77 -14.44
N LEU A 279 19.45 25.50 -14.65
CA LEU A 279 18.92 25.77 -15.98
C LEU A 279 19.91 26.54 -16.88
N PRO A 280 19.95 26.21 -18.18
CA PRO A 280 20.67 27.00 -19.17
C PRO A 280 20.19 28.46 -19.22
N ALA A 281 21.08 29.38 -19.62
CA ALA A 281 20.79 30.82 -19.65
C ALA A 281 19.52 31.19 -20.44
N HIS A 282 19.24 30.47 -21.52
CA HIS A 282 18.08 30.72 -22.40
C HIS A 282 16.75 30.24 -21.79
N TRP A 283 16.78 29.42 -20.73
CA TRP A 283 15.58 28.94 -20.02
C TRP A 283 15.43 29.57 -18.63
N LYS A 284 16.24 30.57 -18.26
CA LYS A 284 16.19 31.20 -16.93
C LYS A 284 14.86 31.87 -16.57
N LEU A 285 14.02 32.16 -17.56
CA LEU A 285 12.69 32.74 -17.34
C LEU A 285 11.64 31.68 -16.96
N LEU A 286 11.95 30.40 -17.14
CA LEU A 286 11.07 29.29 -16.83
C LEU A 286 10.99 29.09 -15.32
N GLN A 287 9.77 29.09 -14.78
CA GLN A 287 9.51 28.85 -13.35
C GLN A 287 8.66 27.61 -13.14
N ASN A 288 8.92 26.86 -12.06
CA ASN A 288 8.11 25.68 -11.73
C ASN A 288 6.64 26.00 -11.45
N GLU A 289 6.33 27.20 -10.98
CA GLU A 289 4.95 27.63 -10.78
C GLU A 289 4.17 27.64 -12.11
N GLN A 290 4.81 28.03 -13.21
CA GLN A 290 4.19 28.06 -14.53
C GLN A 290 3.95 26.64 -15.05
N ILE A 291 4.90 25.72 -14.84
CA ILE A 291 4.75 24.29 -15.15
C ILE A 291 3.57 23.70 -14.36
N ASP A 292 3.46 24.00 -13.07
CA ASP A 292 2.38 23.51 -12.21
C ASP A 292 1.01 24.02 -12.66
N ARG A 293 0.91 25.27 -13.10
CA ARG A 293 -0.32 25.85 -13.67
C ARG A 293 -0.74 25.13 -14.94
N LEU A 294 0.18 24.84 -15.86
CA LEU A 294 -0.11 24.03 -17.06
C LEU A 294 -0.56 22.62 -16.71
N ASN A 295 0.16 21.95 -15.80
CA ASN A 295 -0.22 20.62 -15.34
C ASN A 295 -1.59 20.63 -14.64
N HIS A 296 -1.96 21.72 -13.95
CA HIS A 296 -3.30 21.88 -13.40
C HIS A 296 -4.39 21.94 -14.48
N VAL A 297 -4.13 22.67 -15.58
CA VAL A 297 -5.03 22.71 -16.74
C VAL A 297 -5.18 21.32 -17.36
N ALA A 298 -4.07 20.61 -17.61
CA ALA A 298 -4.10 19.27 -18.18
C ALA A 298 -4.91 18.28 -17.31
N ARG A 299 -4.70 18.30 -15.99
CA ARG A 299 -5.52 17.54 -15.03
C ARG A 299 -6.99 17.89 -15.15
N GLY A 300 -7.32 19.18 -15.30
CA GLY A 300 -8.70 19.65 -15.43
C GLY A 300 -9.39 19.13 -16.69
N VAL A 301 -8.71 19.19 -17.83
CA VAL A 301 -9.24 18.74 -19.13
C VAL A 301 -9.44 17.22 -19.14
N PHE A 302 -8.47 16.44 -18.68
CA PHE A 302 -8.53 14.98 -18.73
C PHE A 302 -9.28 14.33 -17.57
N ARG A 303 -9.69 15.08 -16.53
CA ARG A 303 -10.34 14.57 -15.31
C ARG A 303 -11.56 13.67 -15.57
N TYR A 304 -12.35 14.01 -16.59
CA TYR A 304 -13.59 13.31 -16.93
C TYR A 304 -13.48 12.52 -18.22
N THR A 305 -12.25 12.28 -18.68
CA THR A 305 -11.96 11.49 -19.87
C THR A 305 -11.48 10.10 -19.47
N GLU A 306 -11.46 9.16 -20.42
CA GLU A 306 -10.93 7.82 -20.19
C GLU A 306 -9.39 7.76 -20.25
N ALA A 307 -8.74 8.85 -20.67
CA ALA A 307 -7.29 8.96 -20.64
C ALA A 307 -6.80 9.10 -19.19
N SER A 308 -5.79 8.31 -18.82
CA SER A 308 -5.22 8.33 -17.48
C SER A 308 -4.09 9.35 -17.38
N VAL A 309 -4.20 10.30 -16.45
CA VAL A 309 -3.11 11.24 -16.15
C VAL A 309 -2.03 10.51 -15.35
N TRP A 310 -0.80 10.54 -15.84
CA TRP A 310 0.35 9.84 -15.26
C TRP A 310 1.06 10.72 -14.21
N GLU A 311 0.40 10.92 -13.08
CA GLU A 311 0.88 11.73 -11.95
C GLU A 311 2.14 11.16 -11.27
N SER A 312 2.28 9.84 -11.23
CA SER A 312 3.42 9.20 -10.59
C SER A 312 4.75 9.52 -11.28
N ALA A 313 4.73 9.71 -12.61
CA ALA A 313 5.91 10.13 -13.38
C ALA A 313 6.38 11.52 -12.92
N TRP A 314 5.45 12.48 -12.83
CA TRP A 314 5.73 13.81 -12.30
C TRP A 314 6.30 13.77 -10.87
N HIS A 315 5.76 12.92 -10.01
CA HIS A 315 6.28 12.77 -8.65
C HIS A 315 7.68 12.16 -8.60
N ILE A 316 8.01 11.21 -9.49
CA ILE A 316 9.36 10.66 -9.63
C ILE A 316 10.32 11.77 -10.05
N ALA A 317 9.97 12.51 -11.10
CA ALA A 317 10.79 13.59 -11.62
C ALA A 317 11.04 14.67 -10.54
N ASN A 318 9.99 15.11 -9.85
CA ASN A 318 10.11 16.09 -8.77
C ASN A 318 10.94 15.58 -7.58
N GLY A 319 10.89 14.28 -7.25
CA GLY A 319 11.70 13.74 -6.16
C GLY A 319 13.16 13.44 -6.52
N LEU A 320 13.51 13.47 -7.82
CA LEU A 320 14.87 13.29 -8.33
C LEU A 320 15.43 14.57 -8.96
N LEU A 321 14.80 15.72 -8.69
CA LEU A 321 15.13 17.01 -9.29
C LEU A 321 16.60 17.40 -9.09
N ASP A 322 17.16 17.12 -7.91
CA ASP A 322 18.57 17.40 -7.59
C ASP A 322 19.55 16.69 -8.54
N ASN A 323 19.15 15.55 -9.10
CA ASN A 323 19.93 14.71 -10.00
C ASN A 323 19.63 14.98 -11.50
N ALA A 324 18.78 15.97 -11.82
CA ALA A 324 18.44 16.30 -13.20
C ALA A 324 19.69 16.73 -13.98
N ILE A 325 19.79 16.27 -15.23
CA ILE A 325 20.88 16.64 -16.14
C ILE A 325 20.54 18.03 -16.72
N ASP A 326 21.50 18.95 -16.65
CA ASP A 326 21.35 20.35 -17.08
C ASP A 326 20.11 21.06 -16.51
N GLY A 327 19.67 20.61 -15.34
CA GLY A 327 18.53 21.15 -14.60
C GLY A 327 17.15 20.90 -15.21
N HIS A 328 17.01 20.16 -16.30
CA HIS A 328 15.72 19.95 -16.94
C HIS A 328 15.46 18.51 -17.39
N GLN A 329 16.50 17.75 -17.68
CA GLN A 329 16.37 16.39 -18.17
C GLN A 329 16.33 15.41 -17.00
N LEU A 330 15.30 14.56 -16.96
CA LEU A 330 15.20 13.50 -15.96
C LEU A 330 16.39 12.55 -16.07
N CYS A 331 17.02 12.21 -14.95
CA CYS A 331 18.19 11.33 -14.93
C CYS A 331 17.85 9.89 -15.36
N ALA A 332 18.86 9.14 -15.80
CA ALA A 332 18.67 7.75 -16.26
C ALA A 332 18.01 6.84 -15.21
N HIS A 333 18.26 7.07 -13.91
CA HIS A 333 17.58 6.35 -12.84
C HIS A 333 16.09 6.66 -12.79
N GLY A 334 15.70 7.92 -12.92
CA GLY A 334 14.30 8.34 -12.99
C GLY A 334 13.57 7.75 -14.19
N GLN A 335 14.20 7.82 -15.37
CA GLN A 335 13.65 7.21 -16.59
C GLN A 335 13.45 5.69 -16.44
N ARG A 336 14.39 4.98 -15.79
CA ARG A 336 14.22 3.54 -15.48
C ARG A 336 13.03 3.30 -14.55
N LEU A 337 12.80 4.15 -13.55
CA LEU A 337 11.63 4.03 -12.67
C LEU A 337 10.31 4.23 -13.43
N GLU A 338 10.26 5.17 -14.38
CA GLU A 338 9.10 5.36 -15.25
C GLU A 338 8.85 4.13 -16.14
N VAL A 339 9.90 3.56 -16.74
CA VAL A 339 9.81 2.31 -17.51
C VAL A 339 9.32 1.15 -16.64
N GLN A 340 9.77 1.05 -15.38
CA GLN A 340 9.27 0.05 -14.43
C GLN A 340 7.77 0.21 -14.14
N LEU A 341 7.27 1.44 -14.02
CA LEU A 341 5.83 1.69 -13.88
C LEU A 341 5.05 1.21 -15.12
N LEU A 342 5.55 1.47 -16.33
CA LEU A 342 4.92 1.00 -17.57
C LEU A 342 4.84 -0.54 -17.62
N TRP A 343 5.93 -1.24 -17.25
CA TRP A 343 5.92 -2.69 -17.21
C TRP A 343 4.98 -3.25 -16.16
N ASN A 344 4.93 -2.64 -14.97
CA ASN A 344 3.96 -3.04 -13.94
C ASN A 344 2.53 -2.82 -14.42
N MET A 345 2.28 -1.73 -15.15
CA MET A 345 0.96 -1.44 -15.70
C MET A 345 0.51 -2.44 -16.77
N TYR A 346 1.44 -2.84 -17.64
CA TYR A 346 1.13 -3.68 -18.79
C TYR A 346 1.16 -5.18 -18.46
N CYS A 347 2.12 -5.64 -17.66
CA CYS A 347 2.40 -7.06 -17.46
C CYS A 347 1.83 -7.68 -16.18
N ASN A 348 1.61 -6.92 -15.10
CA ASN A 348 1.28 -7.52 -13.79
C ASN A 348 -0.06 -8.27 -13.75
N ASP A 349 -0.98 -7.97 -14.67
CA ASP A 349 -2.26 -8.69 -14.73
C ASP A 349 -2.10 -10.09 -15.33
N TYR A 350 -1.12 -10.26 -16.21
CA TYR A 350 -0.80 -11.51 -16.88
C TYR A 350 0.25 -12.34 -16.13
N MET A 351 1.06 -11.66 -15.33
CA MET A 351 2.19 -12.25 -14.62
C MET A 351 1.85 -12.37 -13.13
N ASN A 352 1.70 -13.60 -12.64
CA ASN A 352 1.38 -13.87 -11.24
C ASN A 352 2.63 -13.78 -10.33
N TYR A 353 3.15 -12.56 -10.15
CA TYR A 353 4.28 -12.28 -9.27
C TYR A 353 3.82 -12.10 -7.81
N ASN A 354 4.55 -12.70 -6.86
CA ASN A 354 4.18 -12.67 -5.44
C ASN A 354 4.60 -11.38 -4.70
N ASP A 355 5.49 -10.58 -5.30
CA ASP A 355 6.04 -9.34 -4.75
C ASP A 355 5.40 -8.07 -5.35
N GLY A 356 4.78 -8.19 -6.53
CA GLY A 356 3.98 -7.14 -7.17
C GLY A 356 2.49 -7.26 -6.85
N THR A 357 1.83 -6.12 -6.60
CA THR A 357 0.36 -6.07 -6.40
C THR A 357 -0.30 -4.90 -7.12
N CYS A 358 0.47 -4.03 -7.78
CA CYS A 358 -0.05 -2.95 -8.63
C CYS A 358 -0.53 -3.49 -9.97
N CYS A 359 -1.63 -2.96 -10.53
CA CYS A 359 -2.23 -3.40 -11.81
C CYS A 359 -2.38 -4.93 -11.96
N SER A 360 -2.59 -5.63 -10.85
CA SER A 360 -2.88 -7.06 -10.83
C SER A 360 -4.33 -7.24 -10.39
N SER A 361 -5.16 -7.82 -11.25
CA SER A 361 -6.53 -8.15 -10.92
C SER A 361 -6.56 -9.13 -9.75
N SER A 362 -7.58 -8.96 -8.91
CA SER A 362 -7.80 -9.92 -7.82
C SER A 362 -8.15 -11.27 -8.41
N GLU A 363 -7.48 -12.33 -7.97
CA GLU A 363 -7.79 -13.71 -8.38
C GLU A 363 -9.31 -13.94 -8.36
N PRO A 364 -9.91 -14.54 -9.40
CA PRO A 364 -11.36 -14.75 -9.43
C PRO A 364 -11.82 -15.66 -8.29
N TYR A 365 -13.06 -15.48 -7.84
CA TYR A 365 -13.63 -16.33 -6.80
C TYR A 365 -13.81 -17.76 -7.30
N THR A 366 -13.30 -18.72 -6.53
CA THR A 366 -13.55 -20.13 -6.84
C THR A 366 -15.00 -20.48 -6.51
N THR A 367 -15.57 -21.43 -7.26
CA THR A 367 -16.92 -21.96 -6.98
C THR A 367 -17.06 -22.46 -5.55
N LEU A 368 -15.99 -23.06 -5.01
CA LEU A 368 -15.92 -23.51 -3.62
C LEU A 368 -16.02 -22.34 -2.63
N GLN A 369 -15.32 -21.22 -2.86
CA GLN A 369 -15.44 -20.04 -2.01
C GLN A 369 -16.87 -19.48 -2.01
N ILE A 370 -17.50 -19.39 -3.19
CA ILE A 370 -18.87 -18.89 -3.34
C ILE A 370 -19.85 -19.77 -2.55
N VAL A 371 -19.78 -21.09 -2.73
CA VAL A 371 -20.66 -22.05 -2.04
C VAL A 371 -20.42 -22.01 -0.52
N ALA A 372 -19.18 -21.96 -0.06
CA ALA A 372 -18.85 -21.90 1.35
C ALA A 372 -19.40 -20.61 2.00
N TYR A 373 -19.21 -19.45 1.37
CA TYR A 373 -19.74 -18.18 1.89
C TYR A 373 -21.27 -18.14 1.87
N ALA A 374 -21.90 -18.72 0.85
CA ALA A 374 -23.37 -18.84 0.81
C ALA A 374 -23.89 -19.69 1.97
N LEU A 375 -23.28 -20.84 2.24
CA LEU A 375 -23.65 -21.71 3.36
C LEU A 375 -23.51 -20.99 4.71
N PHE A 376 -22.35 -20.36 4.96
CA PHE A 376 -22.14 -19.58 6.19
C PHE A 376 -23.11 -18.39 6.30
N GLY A 377 -23.43 -17.74 5.18
CA GLY A 377 -24.40 -16.66 5.12
C GLY A 377 -25.81 -17.11 5.51
N VAL A 378 -26.27 -18.27 5.04
CA VAL A 378 -27.55 -18.86 5.45
C VAL A 378 -27.57 -19.17 6.94
N CYS A 379 -26.51 -19.80 7.47
CA CYS A 379 -26.39 -20.08 8.91
C CYS A 379 -26.46 -18.80 9.74
N MET A 380 -25.74 -17.75 9.33
CA MET A 380 -25.78 -16.43 9.96
C MET A 380 -27.18 -15.80 9.91
N ALA A 381 -27.86 -15.83 8.76
CA ALA A 381 -29.19 -15.26 8.61
C ALA A 381 -30.23 -15.96 9.50
N LEU A 382 -30.18 -17.29 9.59
CA LEU A 382 -31.05 -18.07 10.47
C LEU A 382 -30.84 -17.72 11.94
N VAL A 383 -29.59 -17.66 12.41
CA VAL A 383 -29.26 -17.25 13.79
C VAL A 383 -29.73 -15.81 14.06
N CYS A 384 -29.47 -14.88 13.14
CA CYS A 384 -29.95 -13.50 13.26
C CYS A 384 -31.48 -13.41 13.32
N GLY A 385 -32.20 -14.17 12.49
CA GLY A 385 -33.66 -14.23 12.49
C GLY A 385 -34.23 -14.80 13.79
N MET A 386 -33.59 -15.83 14.36
CA MET A 386 -33.95 -16.39 15.66
C MET A 386 -33.72 -15.39 16.80
N CYS A 387 -32.57 -14.70 16.79
CA CYS A 387 -32.25 -13.64 17.75
C CYS A 387 -33.25 -12.48 17.66
N LEU A 388 -33.57 -12.03 16.44
CA LEU A 388 -34.54 -10.96 16.19
C LEU A 388 -35.92 -11.36 16.69
N ARG A 389 -36.38 -12.59 16.39
CA ARG A 389 -37.66 -13.12 16.88
C ARG A 389 -37.70 -13.13 18.42
N ARG A 390 -36.64 -13.60 19.07
CA ARG A 390 -36.54 -13.62 20.54
C ARG A 390 -36.53 -12.21 21.13
N TRP A 391 -35.81 -11.28 20.51
CA TRP A 391 -35.78 -9.88 20.92
C TRP A 391 -37.15 -9.21 20.77
N VAL A 392 -37.86 -9.45 19.66
CA VAL A 392 -39.22 -8.95 19.43
C VAL A 392 -40.22 -9.55 20.43
N LEU A 393 -40.13 -10.85 20.72
CA LEU A 393 -40.99 -11.51 21.74
C LEU A 393 -40.71 -10.98 23.15
N HIS A 394 -39.44 -10.72 23.48
CA HIS A 394 -39.04 -10.09 24.74
C HIS A 394 -39.58 -8.66 24.86
N LEU A 395 -39.50 -7.85 23.79
CA LEU A 395 -40.08 -6.51 23.75
C LEU A 395 -41.62 -6.52 23.87
N ARG A 396 -42.27 -7.61 23.44
CA ARG A 396 -43.73 -7.83 23.58
C ARG A 396 -44.15 -8.39 24.94
N GLY A 397 -43.24 -8.51 25.90
CA GLY A 397 -43.55 -8.90 27.28
C GLY A 397 -43.80 -10.39 27.49
N GLN A 398 -43.51 -11.26 26.51
CA GLN A 398 -43.61 -12.71 26.67
C GLN A 398 -42.26 -13.27 27.16
N THR A 399 -42.07 -13.38 28.47
CA THR A 399 -40.95 -14.11 29.06
C THR A 399 -41.19 -15.61 28.91
N LEU A 400 -40.63 -16.19 27.84
CA LEU A 400 -40.67 -17.62 27.61
C LEU A 400 -39.82 -18.32 28.69
N TYR A 401 -40.49 -19.08 29.56
CA TYR A 401 -39.89 -19.87 30.63
C TYR A 401 -38.94 -20.91 30.01
N VAL A 402 -37.64 -20.78 30.25
CA VAL A 402 -36.67 -21.84 29.90
C VAL A 402 -36.80 -22.94 30.95
N PRO A 403 -37.04 -24.21 30.58
CA PRO A 403 -37.02 -25.28 31.56
C PRO A 403 -35.59 -25.40 32.09
N LEU A 404 -35.47 -25.34 33.42
CA LEU A 404 -34.27 -25.70 34.16
C LEU A 404 -33.92 -27.16 33.79
N GLN A 405 -33.01 -27.37 32.85
CA GLN A 405 -32.48 -28.70 32.61
C GLN A 405 -31.65 -29.08 33.83
N GLN A 406 -32.22 -30.03 34.57
CA GLN A 406 -31.73 -30.61 35.80
C GLN A 406 -30.24 -30.95 35.68
N GLN A 407 -29.42 -30.21 36.43
CA GLN A 407 -28.02 -30.48 36.64
C GLN A 407 -27.94 -31.84 37.36
N GLN A 408 -27.67 -32.89 36.59
CA GLN A 408 -27.52 -34.23 37.13
C GLN A 408 -26.23 -34.26 37.96
N SER A 409 -26.45 -34.56 39.23
CA SER A 409 -25.53 -34.65 40.34
C SER A 409 -24.17 -35.25 39.97
N TYR A 410 -23.12 -34.45 40.14
CA TYR A 410 -21.81 -34.99 40.53
C TYR A 410 -21.30 -34.16 41.71
N ASP A 411 -20.92 -34.89 42.74
CA ASP A 411 -20.84 -34.49 44.13
C ASP A 411 -19.65 -33.55 44.44
N GLY A 412 -19.84 -32.65 45.41
CA GLY A 412 -18.77 -32.07 46.23
C GLY A 412 -18.18 -30.70 45.84
N GLY A 413 -18.63 -29.62 46.52
CA GLY A 413 -17.69 -28.58 47.00
C GLY A 413 -17.99 -27.10 46.68
N ARG A 414 -18.57 -26.41 47.68
CA ARG A 414 -18.46 -24.97 48.01
C ARG A 414 -18.99 -23.92 47.02
N ALA A 415 -20.13 -23.35 47.43
CA ALA A 415 -20.76 -22.14 46.89
C ALA A 415 -19.89 -20.88 47.03
N GLY A 416 -19.87 -20.07 45.97
CA GLY A 416 -19.28 -18.73 45.94
C GLY A 416 -19.65 -17.96 44.67
N GLY A 417 -20.79 -17.24 44.73
CA GLY A 417 -21.29 -16.15 43.86
C GLY A 417 -20.74 -16.00 42.44
N GLY A 418 -21.51 -16.44 41.43
CA GLY A 418 -21.31 -16.13 40.01
C GLY A 418 -22.26 -15.04 39.51
N SER A 419 -21.67 -13.99 38.92
CA SER A 419 -22.28 -12.81 38.26
C SER A 419 -23.28 -13.14 37.12
N PRO A 420 -24.08 -12.16 36.64
CA PRO A 420 -25.22 -12.42 35.77
C PRO A 420 -24.80 -13.04 34.43
N SER A 421 -25.58 -14.02 34.02
CA SER A 421 -25.53 -14.70 32.72
C SER A 421 -25.43 -13.67 31.59
N ASN A 422 -24.27 -13.66 30.92
CA ASN A 422 -24.09 -12.91 29.68
C ASN A 422 -25.15 -13.41 28.69
N ALA A 423 -25.89 -12.53 28.01
CA ALA A 423 -26.84 -12.93 26.96
C ALA A 423 -26.20 -13.82 25.87
N LEU A 424 -24.88 -13.70 25.70
CA LEU A 424 -24.06 -14.58 24.88
C LEU A 424 -23.97 -16.03 25.43
N SER A 425 -23.84 -16.23 26.74
CA SER A 425 -23.78 -17.57 27.32
C SER A 425 -25.13 -18.28 27.24
N ALA A 426 -26.23 -17.55 27.40
CA ALA A 426 -27.58 -18.07 27.19
C ALA A 426 -27.91 -18.36 25.70
N LEU A 427 -27.24 -17.67 24.76
CA LEU A 427 -27.27 -17.98 23.32
C LEU A 427 -26.48 -19.24 22.95
N ILE A 428 -25.43 -19.56 23.70
CA ILE A 428 -24.58 -20.73 23.46
C ILE A 428 -25.24 -22.02 23.96
N THR A 429 -26.06 -21.93 25.02
CA THR A 429 -26.65 -23.10 25.69
C THR A 429 -27.99 -23.56 25.13
N ASP A 430 -28.73 -22.73 24.38
CA ASP A 430 -30.04 -23.12 23.85
C ASP A 430 -30.20 -22.78 22.37
N TYR A 431 -30.45 -23.85 21.59
CA TYR A 431 -30.67 -23.95 20.14
C TYR A 431 -29.42 -23.82 19.25
N GLY A 432 -28.97 -24.98 18.73
CA GLY A 432 -28.11 -25.10 17.55
C GLY A 432 -26.61 -24.89 17.79
N THR A 433 -25.99 -25.61 18.72
CA THR A 433 -24.52 -25.64 18.88
C THR A 433 -23.73 -25.73 17.57
N PRO A 434 -24.11 -26.53 16.55
CA PRO A 434 -23.41 -26.50 15.26
C PRO A 434 -23.72 -25.25 14.44
N MET A 435 -24.95 -24.72 14.45
CA MET A 435 -25.34 -23.55 13.67
C MET A 435 -24.67 -22.28 14.18
N VAL A 436 -24.61 -22.09 15.50
CA VAL A 436 -23.91 -20.97 16.14
C VAL A 436 -22.40 -21.10 15.96
N ALA A 437 -21.85 -22.32 16.04
CA ALA A 437 -20.44 -22.54 15.76
C ALA A 437 -20.08 -22.25 14.29
N LEU A 438 -20.90 -22.70 13.34
CA LEU A 438 -20.72 -22.44 11.90
C LEU A 438 -20.91 -20.96 11.56
N SER A 439 -21.83 -20.27 12.22
CA SER A 439 -22.04 -18.83 12.03
C SER A 439 -20.84 -18.03 12.57
N LEU A 440 -20.31 -18.42 13.74
CA LEU A 440 -19.09 -17.83 14.30
C LEU A 440 -17.86 -18.11 13.43
N LEU A 441 -17.72 -19.34 12.93
CA LEU A 441 -16.67 -19.72 11.99
C LEU A 441 -16.78 -18.89 10.70
N GLY A 442 -17.98 -18.74 10.16
CA GLY A 442 -18.26 -17.89 9.00
C GLY A 442 -17.85 -16.43 9.22
N LEU A 443 -18.14 -15.86 10.39
CA LEU A 443 -17.70 -14.51 10.76
C LEU A 443 -16.17 -14.38 10.84
N ILE A 444 -15.50 -15.38 11.42
CA ILE A 444 -14.03 -15.40 11.52
C ILE A 444 -13.40 -15.51 10.11
N LEU A 445 -13.94 -16.38 9.26
CA LEU A 445 -13.48 -16.55 7.89
C LEU A 445 -13.74 -15.29 7.04
N ALA A 446 -14.91 -14.68 7.18
CA ALA A 446 -15.21 -13.39 6.53
C ALA A 446 -14.26 -12.28 7.00
N TYR A 447 -13.91 -12.25 8.28
CA TYR A 447 -12.92 -11.32 8.82
C TYR A 447 -11.53 -11.55 8.20
N PHE A 448 -11.03 -12.79 8.18
CA PHE A 448 -9.74 -13.10 7.55
C PHE A 448 -9.73 -12.78 6.05
N TYR A 449 -10.83 -13.10 5.38
CA TYR A 449 -11.01 -12.80 3.97
C TYR A 449 -10.98 -11.30 3.69
N LEU A 450 -11.69 -10.50 4.48
CA LEU A 450 -11.62 -9.03 4.40
C LEU A 450 -10.19 -8.55 4.68
N CYS A 451 -9.54 -9.04 5.73
CA CYS A 451 -8.16 -8.68 6.07
C CYS A 451 -7.14 -9.00 4.98
N ASP A 452 -7.35 -10.05 4.18
CA ASP A 452 -6.41 -10.46 3.14
C ASP A 452 -6.70 -9.79 1.79
N ARG A 453 -7.98 -9.67 1.40
CA ARG A 453 -8.38 -9.12 0.09
C ARG A 453 -8.45 -7.61 0.04
N THR A 454 -8.83 -6.97 1.13
CA THR A 454 -8.92 -5.51 1.14
C THR A 454 -7.58 -4.90 1.53
N ASN A 455 -7.29 -3.72 0.99
CA ASN A 455 -6.21 -2.88 1.49
C ASN A 455 -6.53 -2.24 2.86
N PHE A 456 -7.43 -2.82 3.68
CA PHE A 456 -7.69 -2.37 5.07
C PHE A 456 -6.39 -2.31 5.88
N PHE A 457 -5.45 -3.21 5.58
CA PHE A 457 -4.07 -3.13 6.01
C PHE A 457 -3.20 -2.91 4.77
N MET A 458 -2.55 -1.75 4.67
CA MET A 458 -1.60 -1.47 3.59
C MET A 458 -0.67 -2.67 3.41
N LYS A 459 -0.71 -3.29 2.20
CA LYS A 459 0.19 -4.39 1.83
C LYS A 459 1.68 -3.99 1.94
N GLU A 460 1.96 -2.68 2.02
CA GLU A 460 3.27 -2.04 2.24
C GLU A 460 4.12 -2.63 3.37
N ASN A 461 3.57 -3.43 4.29
CA ASN A 461 4.31 -4.02 5.42
C ASN A 461 4.17 -5.55 5.56
N LYS A 462 3.73 -6.32 4.55
CA LYS A 462 3.61 -7.79 4.70
C LYS A 462 4.98 -8.50 4.85
N TYR A 463 6.10 -7.81 4.60
CA TYR A 463 7.44 -8.33 4.90
C TYR A 463 7.89 -8.00 6.33
N TYR A 464 7.82 -9.01 7.20
CA TYR A 464 8.56 -9.01 8.45
C TYR A 464 10.07 -9.03 8.15
N SER A 465 10.77 -7.96 8.52
CA SER A 465 12.24 -7.92 8.57
C SER A 465 12.65 -7.85 10.04
N GLU A 466 13.47 -8.80 10.50
CA GLU A 466 13.99 -8.83 11.87
C GLU A 466 14.69 -7.52 12.25
N PHE A 467 15.32 -6.88 11.27
CA PHE A 467 16.03 -5.63 11.42
C PHE A 467 15.10 -4.44 11.70
N SER A 468 13.95 -4.38 11.03
CA SER A 468 12.91 -3.36 11.25
C SER A 468 12.24 -3.50 12.62
N PHE A 469 12.02 -4.74 13.07
CA PHE A 469 11.51 -5.02 14.41
C PHE A 469 12.52 -4.63 15.49
N TRP A 470 13.81 -4.95 15.30
CA TRP A 470 14.87 -4.60 16.24
C TRP A 470 15.12 -3.09 16.33
N LYS A 471 15.08 -2.37 15.21
CA LYS A 471 15.15 -0.89 15.18
C LYS A 471 14.00 -0.25 15.96
N LYS A 472 12.76 -0.74 15.81
CA LYS A 472 11.59 -0.28 16.60
C LYS A 472 11.77 -0.58 18.10
N LYS A 473 12.25 -1.78 18.48
CA LYS A 473 12.59 -2.13 19.89
C LYS A 473 13.70 -1.23 20.45
N LYS A 474 14.77 -0.97 19.71
CA LYS A 474 15.88 -0.06 20.11
C LYS A 474 15.39 1.38 20.28
N LYS A 475 14.54 1.90 19.39
CA LYS A 475 13.91 3.24 19.54
C LYS A 475 13.02 3.30 20.79
N LYS A 476 12.21 2.27 21.08
CA LYS A 476 11.42 2.17 22.33
C LYS A 476 12.30 2.10 23.57
N LYS A 477 13.39 1.32 23.57
CA LYS A 477 14.38 1.27 24.68
C LYS A 477 15.08 2.62 24.90
N LYS A 478 15.50 3.33 23.84
CA LYS A 478 16.09 4.68 23.94
C LYS A 478 15.09 5.71 24.49
N LYS A 479 13.82 5.69 24.06
CA LYS A 479 12.76 6.54 24.63
C LYS A 479 12.49 6.24 26.10
N LYS A 480 12.45 4.96 26.51
CA LYS A 480 12.32 4.57 27.94
C LYS A 480 13.54 5.02 28.78
N LYS A 481 14.77 4.91 28.26
CA LYS A 481 15.98 5.42 28.94
C LYS A 481 15.98 6.95 29.07
N LYS A 482 15.57 7.70 28.04
CA LYS A 482 15.41 9.17 28.13
C LYS A 482 14.32 9.58 29.13
N LYS A 483 13.18 8.88 29.17
CA LYS A 483 12.12 9.12 30.18
C LYS A 483 12.58 8.80 31.61
N LYS A 484 13.37 7.74 31.83
CA LYS A 484 13.96 7.44 33.15
C LYS A 484 15.00 8.48 33.58
N LYS A 485 15.82 9.00 32.66
CA LYS A 485 16.77 10.10 32.96
C LYS A 485 16.06 11.42 33.30
N LYS A 486 14.95 11.74 32.64
CA LYS A 486 14.11 12.91 32.94
C LYS A 486 13.28 12.81 34.23
N LYS A 487 13.20 11.63 34.86
CA LYS A 487 12.57 11.43 36.18
C LYS A 487 13.58 11.37 37.33
N LYS A 488 14.88 11.40 37.02
CA LYS A 488 15.99 11.36 38.00
C LYS A 488 16.73 12.69 38.12
N LYS A 489 16.48 13.62 37.20
CA LYS A 489 16.62 15.07 37.42
C LYS A 489 15.22 15.55 37.78
#